data_AF-A0A2T2T611-F1
#
_entry.id   AF-A0A2T2T611-F1
#
_cell.length_a   1.000
_cell.length_b   1.000
_cell.length_c   1.000
_cell.angle_alpha   90.00
_cell.angle_beta   90.00
_cell.angle_gamma   90.00
#
_symmetry.space_group_name_H-M   'P 1'
#
loop_
_entity.id
_entity.type
_entity.pdbx_description
1 polymer ?
#
loop_
_entity_poly.entity_id
_entity_poly.type
_entity_poly.pdbx_seq_one_letter_code
_entity_poly.pdbx_strand_id
1 'polypeptide(L)'
;MPPVDVPSRPHTLAPSSLDAASSYTAPLPSRGDETLLREPAAAQRPVPEALLQDLWRRQHFDTGALHTTDGRSLTVLDPGSPNTDAGPDFREAHVRVGERAWHGDVEIHPASSGWFDHEHHRDARYNAAVLHVSLYVDDWTGGLIREDGSPLPELVLAPHLTAPLRELLHDFRTREEETLFCAPRWDEVPEQERTRWIAEMTEERLEAKKERLVDRYFAAPDLEALLHERLFAGLGYSKNDAPMSDLARRTPLALCRRLARRADGDVRDLEALLLGSAGLLPDPEDLLDADRATADYATDLAERFEQLERAFDLPAPMESERWQFFRLRPANFPPLRIAQAVALVAPGGLLHRDPLGRLLDAVRSEHPARNLRALLEANVPSDFWKTHFHLEKATTERDPSVGRRRIDTLIVNAAAPVLLLHAEQHDDGALQTAVRDLLRALPAGSDRVTRRFRSTARAARKGAASTAPSGSICSARADPRRTVDGGPRTTDVQPSKQTFETTLSSPIAHSKRFDQSARRRTPVDRRAGAPHAQSQLRPRGGASRHRFPLSSPYDT
;
A
#
# COMPACT_ATOMS: atom_id res chain seq x y z
N MET A 1 -25.23 33.79 28.43
CA MET A 1 -26.32 34.76 28.68
C MET A 1 -27.36 34.61 27.57
N PRO A 2 -28.66 34.75 27.86
CA PRO A 2 -29.73 34.86 26.85
C PRO A 2 -30.04 36.34 26.54
N PRO A 3 -30.88 36.67 25.51
CA PRO A 3 -31.24 35.90 24.31
C PRO A 3 -30.94 36.67 23.00
N VAL A 4 -31.40 36.13 21.87
CA VAL A 4 -31.36 36.70 20.51
C VAL A 4 -32.58 37.61 20.25
N ASP A 5 -32.46 38.59 19.34
CA ASP A 5 -33.64 39.08 18.58
C ASP A 5 -33.27 39.56 17.15
N VAL A 6 -34.25 39.62 16.23
CA VAL A 6 -34.06 39.73 14.76
C VAL A 6 -35.12 40.61 14.07
N PRO A 7 -34.73 41.39 13.04
CA PRO A 7 -35.60 41.61 11.87
C PRO A 7 -34.85 41.35 10.54
N SER A 8 -35.24 40.38 9.70
CA SER A 8 -36.47 40.27 8.89
C SER A 8 -36.39 40.95 7.51
N ARG A 9 -36.42 40.14 6.44
CA ARG A 9 -36.54 40.58 5.03
C ARG A 9 -37.98 40.97 4.68
N PRO A 10 -38.17 41.61 3.52
CA PRO A 10 -39.19 41.16 2.58
C PRO A 10 -38.62 40.81 1.18
N HIS A 11 -39.27 39.85 0.50
CA HIS A 11 -39.24 39.68 -0.95
C HIS A 11 -40.44 40.51 -1.54
N THR A 12 -40.73 40.67 -2.85
CA THR A 12 -40.50 39.84 -4.04
C THR A 12 -40.84 40.64 -5.33
N LEU A 13 -40.55 40.05 -6.51
CA LEU A 13 -41.19 40.24 -7.83
C LEU A 13 -40.79 41.42 -8.77
N ALA A 14 -40.57 41.02 -10.03
CA ALA A 14 -40.67 41.79 -11.28
C ALA A 14 -41.95 41.31 -12.04
N PRO A 15 -42.19 41.41 -13.39
CA PRO A 15 -41.36 41.87 -14.52
C PRO A 15 -42.05 42.76 -15.59
N SER A 16 -41.29 43.23 -16.59
CA SER A 16 -41.68 43.54 -18.00
C SER A 16 -40.59 44.42 -18.69
N SER A 17 -40.68 44.75 -19.98
CA SER A 17 -40.34 43.90 -21.15
C SER A 17 -40.49 44.70 -22.47
N LEU A 18 -39.59 44.51 -23.46
CA LEU A 18 -39.66 45.09 -24.82
C LEU A 18 -39.41 46.64 -24.87
N ASP A 19 -38.93 47.29 -25.95
CA ASP A 19 -38.37 46.81 -27.22
C ASP A 19 -37.44 47.84 -27.93
N ALA A 20 -36.79 47.39 -29.02
CA ALA A 20 -36.44 48.12 -30.26
C ALA A 20 -35.75 49.52 -30.26
N ALA A 21 -34.45 49.48 -30.59
CA ALA A 21 -33.82 50.10 -31.78
C ALA A 21 -33.76 51.64 -32.06
N SER A 22 -32.52 52.08 -32.35
CA SER A 22 -32.11 53.06 -33.39
C SER A 22 -32.31 54.58 -33.19
N SER A 23 -31.19 55.32 -33.09
CA SER A 23 -30.86 56.37 -34.06
C SER A 23 -29.38 56.80 -33.96
N TYR A 24 -28.85 57.35 -35.06
CA TYR A 24 -27.50 57.93 -35.13
C TYR A 24 -27.40 59.27 -34.37
N THR A 25 -26.23 59.57 -33.79
CA THR A 25 -25.30 60.60 -34.29
C THR A 25 -24.08 60.69 -33.38
N ALA A 26 -22.86 60.69 -33.96
CA ALA A 26 -21.61 60.85 -33.21
C ALA A 26 -20.94 62.21 -33.52
N PRO A 27 -20.55 62.97 -32.49
CA PRO A 27 -19.51 63.99 -32.58
C PRO A 27 -18.25 63.53 -31.82
N LEU A 28 -17.09 63.53 -32.49
CA LEU A 28 -15.78 63.29 -31.88
C LEU A 28 -15.31 64.51 -31.06
N PRO A 29 -14.94 64.37 -29.77
CA PRO A 29 -13.89 65.17 -29.16
C PRO A 29 -12.52 64.58 -29.51
N SER A 30 -11.46 65.40 -29.45
CA SER A 30 -10.15 65.06 -30.03
C SER A 30 -9.03 64.88 -28.99
N ARG A 31 -8.09 63.98 -29.31
CA ARG A 31 -6.77 63.78 -28.69
C ARG A 31 -6.74 63.31 -27.22
N GLY A 32 -5.78 62.43 -26.92
CA GLY A 32 -5.29 62.24 -25.54
C GLY A 32 -5.61 60.91 -24.87
N ASP A 33 -5.80 59.82 -25.63
CA ASP A 33 -5.79 58.47 -25.05
C ASP A 33 -4.68 57.66 -25.73
N GLU A 34 -3.51 57.61 -25.10
CA GLU A 34 -2.49 56.61 -25.45
C GLU A 34 -3.04 55.25 -25.05
N THR A 35 -3.46 54.46 -26.03
CA THR A 35 -3.93 53.09 -25.79
C THR A 35 -2.76 52.24 -25.29
N LEU A 36 -2.55 52.29 -23.97
CA LEU A 36 -1.54 51.53 -23.27
C LEU A 36 -1.84 50.04 -23.48
N LEU A 37 -1.14 49.46 -24.45
CA LEU A 37 -0.91 48.03 -24.60
C LEU A 37 -0.13 47.55 -23.38
N ARG A 38 -0.81 47.50 -22.24
CA ARG A 38 -0.40 46.66 -21.12
C ARG A 38 -0.38 45.24 -21.66
N GLU A 39 0.75 44.56 -21.52
CA GLU A 39 0.71 43.10 -21.50
C GLU A 39 -0.38 42.68 -20.50
N PRO A 40 -1.23 41.69 -20.81
CA PRO A 40 -2.20 41.19 -19.84
C PRO A 40 -1.40 40.75 -18.62
N ALA A 41 -1.63 41.43 -17.49
CA ALA A 41 -0.82 41.29 -16.28
C ALA A 41 -0.62 39.79 -15.99
N ALA A 42 0.62 39.34 -16.10
CA ALA A 42 0.89 37.93 -16.35
C ALA A 42 0.27 37.09 -15.23
N ALA A 43 -0.79 36.35 -15.58
CA ALA A 43 -1.27 35.24 -14.77
C ALA A 43 -0.17 34.19 -14.81
N GLN A 44 0.82 34.36 -13.93
CA GLN A 44 2.03 33.57 -13.90
C GLN A 44 1.59 32.12 -13.74
N ARG A 45 1.75 31.31 -14.79
CA ARG A 45 1.49 29.89 -14.70
C ARG A 45 2.44 29.37 -13.62
N PRO A 46 1.94 28.89 -12.46
CA PRO A 46 2.80 28.60 -11.33
C PRO A 46 3.87 27.60 -11.76
N VAL A 47 5.06 27.79 -11.21
CA VAL A 47 6.17 26.89 -11.46
C VAL A 47 5.74 25.51 -10.94
N PRO A 48 5.71 24.46 -11.78
CA PRO A 48 5.25 23.15 -11.30
C PRO A 48 6.20 22.63 -10.23
N GLU A 49 5.67 22.14 -9.10
CA GLU A 49 6.47 21.47 -8.06
C GLU A 49 7.34 20.36 -8.66
N ALA A 50 6.82 19.64 -9.64
CA ALA A 50 7.55 18.63 -10.41
C ALA A 50 8.85 19.13 -11.08
N LEU A 51 8.99 20.43 -11.37
CA LEU A 51 10.28 21.02 -11.78
C LEU A 51 11.23 21.11 -10.59
N LEU A 52 10.80 21.67 -9.46
CA LEU A 52 11.61 21.78 -8.24
C LEU A 52 12.04 20.40 -7.74
N GLN A 53 11.15 19.40 -7.80
CA GLN A 53 11.43 17.99 -7.52
C GLN A 53 12.48 17.41 -8.48
N ASP A 54 12.47 17.75 -9.78
CA ASP A 54 13.52 17.30 -10.71
C ASP A 54 14.87 18.00 -10.43
N LEU A 55 14.84 19.30 -10.14
CA LEU A 55 16.02 20.08 -9.75
C LEU A 55 16.64 19.52 -8.45
N TRP A 56 15.83 19.23 -7.43
CA TRP A 56 16.26 18.60 -6.19
C TRP A 56 16.84 17.21 -6.41
N ARG A 57 16.08 16.32 -7.05
CA ARG A 57 16.50 14.93 -7.35
C ARG A 57 17.82 14.84 -8.11
N ARG A 58 18.06 15.79 -9.03
CA ARG A 58 19.27 15.84 -9.88
C ARG A 58 20.36 16.76 -9.33
N GLN A 59 20.12 17.44 -8.19
CA GLN A 59 20.96 18.50 -7.65
C GLN A 59 21.38 19.53 -8.71
N HIS A 60 20.41 19.94 -9.55
CA HIS A 60 20.64 20.77 -10.75
C HIS A 60 20.55 22.27 -10.42
N PHE A 61 21.36 22.69 -9.46
CA PHE A 61 21.52 24.04 -8.93
C PHE A 61 22.91 24.14 -8.25
N ASP A 62 23.34 25.32 -7.82
CA ASP A 62 24.62 25.48 -7.11
C ASP A 62 24.53 24.93 -5.68
N THR A 63 25.12 23.76 -5.47
CA THR A 63 25.20 23.09 -4.16
C THR A 63 26.39 23.55 -3.30
N GLY A 64 27.29 24.40 -3.83
CA GLY A 64 28.57 24.72 -3.20
C GLY A 64 28.48 25.68 -2.00
N ALA A 65 27.42 26.48 -1.91
CA ALA A 65 27.24 27.52 -0.89
C ALA A 65 25.79 27.62 -0.38
N LEU A 66 25.09 26.49 -0.25
CA LEU A 66 23.74 26.45 0.28
C LEU A 66 23.68 26.90 1.75
N HIS A 67 22.67 27.68 2.08
CA HIS A 67 22.36 28.09 3.45
C HIS A 67 20.85 27.95 3.69
N THR A 68 20.45 27.67 4.93
CA THR A 68 19.04 27.77 5.34
C THR A 68 18.61 29.22 5.51
N THR A 69 17.30 29.46 5.56
CA THR A 69 16.69 30.78 5.77
C THR A 69 17.14 31.50 7.04
N ASP A 70 17.58 30.75 8.07
CA ASP A 70 18.19 31.28 9.30
C ASP A 70 19.74 31.34 9.27
N GLY A 71 20.35 31.21 8.09
CA GLY A 71 21.78 31.44 7.86
C GLY A 71 22.72 30.30 8.25
N ARG A 72 22.20 29.13 8.68
CA ARG A 72 23.05 27.94 8.90
C ARG A 72 23.52 27.40 7.55
N SER A 73 24.76 26.91 7.49
CA SER A 73 25.27 26.22 6.30
C SER A 73 24.47 24.95 6.04
N LEU A 74 24.20 24.65 4.76
CA LEU A 74 23.51 23.45 4.31
C LEU A 74 24.42 22.64 3.39
N THR A 75 24.37 21.31 3.50
CA THR A 75 25.02 20.41 2.53
C THR A 75 24.13 19.21 2.29
N VAL A 76 23.74 18.98 1.04
CA VAL A 76 23.05 17.75 0.64
C VAL A 76 24.09 16.65 0.46
N LEU A 77 23.90 15.53 1.15
CA LEU A 77 24.77 14.34 1.05
C LEU A 77 24.08 13.23 0.28
N ASP A 78 22.76 13.12 0.44
CA ASP A 78 21.85 12.35 -0.42
C ASP A 78 20.53 13.14 -0.52
N PRO A 79 20.01 13.47 -1.72
CA PRO A 79 18.71 14.13 -1.88
C PRO A 79 17.51 13.25 -1.50
N GLY A 80 17.72 11.94 -1.27
CA GLY A 80 16.69 10.97 -0.92
C GLY A 80 15.97 10.38 -2.12
N SER A 81 15.09 9.41 -1.84
CA SER A 81 14.28 8.73 -2.85
C SER A 81 12.94 9.46 -3.08
N PRO A 82 12.55 9.76 -4.34
CA PRO A 82 11.26 10.39 -4.62
C PRO A 82 10.08 9.54 -4.12
N ASN A 83 9.23 10.14 -3.30
CA ASN A 83 7.96 9.59 -2.88
C ASN A 83 6.94 9.67 -4.03
N THR A 84 6.00 8.73 -4.05
CA THR A 84 4.82 8.82 -4.93
C THR A 84 3.50 8.43 -4.22
N ASP A 85 3.56 8.29 -2.89
CA ASP A 85 2.46 7.98 -1.98
C ASP A 85 2.17 9.22 -1.09
N ALA A 86 1.62 9.08 0.12
CA ALA A 86 1.40 10.22 1.02
C ALA A 86 2.65 10.58 1.85
N GLY A 87 2.62 11.71 2.55
CA GLY A 87 3.79 12.27 3.23
C GLY A 87 4.79 12.91 2.26
N PRO A 88 5.96 13.37 2.75
CA PRO A 88 6.84 14.28 2.01
C PRO A 88 7.34 13.77 0.65
N ASP A 89 7.62 14.69 -0.27
CA ASP A 89 8.05 14.48 -1.66
C ASP A 89 9.29 13.60 -1.82
N PHE A 90 10.24 13.64 -0.87
CA PHE A 90 11.43 12.79 -0.85
C PHE A 90 11.59 12.12 0.50
N ARG A 91 11.99 10.85 0.50
CA ARG A 91 12.21 10.06 1.72
C ARG A 91 13.66 9.64 1.89
N GLU A 92 14.05 9.44 3.15
CA GLU A 92 15.38 8.90 3.54
C GLU A 92 16.57 9.74 3.02
N ALA A 93 16.36 11.05 2.81
CA ALA A 93 17.40 12.00 2.47
C ALA A 93 18.42 12.15 3.61
N HIS A 94 19.63 12.60 3.25
CA HIS A 94 20.73 12.85 4.18
C HIS A 94 21.27 14.27 3.94
N VAL A 95 21.04 15.16 4.89
CA VAL A 95 21.45 16.57 4.83
C VAL A 95 22.24 16.97 6.07
N ARG A 96 23.22 17.87 5.92
CA ARG A 96 23.90 18.52 7.05
C ARG A 96 23.43 19.96 7.17
N VAL A 97 22.97 20.34 8.36
CA VAL A 97 22.52 21.70 8.69
C VAL A 97 23.37 22.22 9.86
N GLY A 98 24.23 23.21 9.58
CA GLY A 98 25.34 23.58 10.46
C GLY A 98 26.28 22.41 10.69
N GLU A 99 26.56 22.09 11.94
CA GLU A 99 27.41 20.95 12.31
C GLU A 99 26.68 19.60 12.34
N ARG A 100 25.33 19.59 12.31
CA ARG A 100 24.53 18.37 12.52
C ARG A 100 24.13 17.71 11.20
N ALA A 101 24.43 16.43 11.06
CA ALA A 101 23.84 15.58 10.03
C ALA A 101 22.44 15.10 10.46
N TRP A 102 21.53 15.05 9.51
CA TRP A 102 20.13 14.64 9.68
C TRP A 102 19.76 13.60 8.61
N HIS A 103 19.08 12.55 9.04
CA HIS A 103 18.41 11.59 8.16
C HIS A 103 16.91 11.76 8.34
N GLY A 104 16.17 11.81 7.23
CA GLY A 104 14.73 11.99 7.23
C GLY A 104 14.24 12.45 5.87
N ASP A 105 13.10 13.10 5.83
CA ASP A 105 12.37 13.36 4.59
C ASP A 105 12.52 14.84 4.14
N VAL A 106 12.20 15.16 2.88
CA VAL A 106 12.27 16.54 2.34
C VAL A 106 10.98 16.85 1.60
N GLU A 107 10.43 18.04 1.86
CA GLU A 107 9.20 18.53 1.24
C GLU A 107 9.45 19.76 0.37
N ILE A 108 8.75 19.88 -0.77
CA ILE A 108 9.07 20.86 -1.81
C ILE A 108 7.84 21.58 -2.35
N HIS A 109 7.79 22.90 -2.19
CA HIS A 109 6.71 23.77 -2.69
C HIS A 109 7.22 24.96 -3.51
N PRO A 110 6.40 25.63 -4.32
CA PRO A 110 6.81 26.83 -5.05
C PRO A 110 7.21 27.98 -4.11
N ALA A 111 6.55 28.08 -2.95
CA ALA A 111 6.78 29.07 -1.89
C ALA A 111 6.44 28.45 -0.51
N SER A 112 6.87 29.08 0.58
CA SER A 112 6.78 28.53 1.95
C SER A 112 5.34 28.36 2.44
N SER A 113 4.42 29.21 1.97
CA SER A 113 2.95 29.12 2.16
C SER A 113 2.35 27.74 1.86
N GLY A 114 2.90 26.98 0.90
CA GLY A 114 2.39 25.65 0.52
C GLY A 114 2.32 24.65 1.68
N TRP A 115 3.23 24.78 2.66
CA TRP A 115 3.24 23.98 3.89
C TRP A 115 1.98 24.17 4.76
N PHE A 116 1.38 25.35 4.70
CA PHE A 116 0.15 25.69 5.42
C PHE A 116 -1.10 25.44 4.56
N ASP A 117 -1.05 25.79 3.27
CA ASP A 117 -2.14 25.59 2.31
C ASP A 117 -2.48 24.10 2.09
N HIS A 118 -1.49 23.20 2.24
CA HIS A 118 -1.69 21.75 2.20
C HIS A 118 -1.85 21.10 3.59
N GLU A 119 -2.02 21.91 4.65
CA GLU A 119 -2.22 21.52 6.06
C GLU A 119 -1.14 20.60 6.67
N HIS A 120 0.07 20.53 6.10
CA HIS A 120 1.16 19.67 6.60
C HIS A 120 1.58 19.97 8.05
N HIS A 121 1.41 21.23 8.48
CA HIS A 121 1.57 21.67 9.86
C HIS A 121 0.60 21.01 10.88
N ARG A 122 -0.33 20.14 10.44
CA ARG A 122 -1.24 19.33 11.27
C ARG A 122 -1.14 17.82 10.99
N ASP A 123 -0.21 17.41 10.13
CA ASP A 123 -0.14 16.07 9.59
C ASP A 123 1.13 15.37 10.08
N ALA A 124 0.99 14.52 11.10
CA ALA A 124 2.09 13.83 11.75
C ALA A 124 2.98 12.99 10.79
N ARG A 125 2.50 12.67 9.57
CA ARG A 125 3.31 12.04 8.52
C ARG A 125 4.44 12.94 8.00
N TYR A 126 4.40 14.24 8.28
CA TYR A 126 5.42 15.23 7.93
C TYR A 126 6.39 15.53 9.09
N ASN A 127 6.19 14.96 10.29
CA ASN A 127 7.11 15.14 11.42
C ASN A 127 8.52 14.57 11.13
N ALA A 128 8.65 13.66 10.16
CA ALA A 128 9.93 13.13 9.67
C ALA A 128 10.69 14.07 8.71
N ALA A 129 10.10 15.17 8.25
CA ALA A 129 10.75 16.09 7.31
C ALA A 129 11.90 16.85 7.99
N VAL A 130 13.11 16.78 7.45
CA VAL A 130 14.32 17.45 7.98
C VAL A 130 14.66 18.76 7.26
N LEU A 131 14.06 19.00 6.09
CA LEU A 131 14.23 20.22 5.29
C LEU A 131 12.96 20.51 4.47
N HIS A 132 12.53 21.77 4.41
CA HIS A 132 11.65 22.29 3.37
C HIS A 132 12.47 22.93 2.24
N VAL A 133 12.00 22.82 1.01
CA VAL A 133 12.63 23.45 -0.15
C VAL A 133 11.59 24.28 -0.90
N SER A 134 11.71 25.60 -0.82
CA SER A 134 10.89 26.56 -1.58
C SER A 134 11.66 27.09 -2.79
N LEU A 135 10.96 27.57 -3.83
CA LEU A 135 11.61 28.33 -4.91
C LEU A 135 11.69 29.82 -4.57
N TYR A 136 10.59 30.40 -4.09
CA TYR A 136 10.46 31.81 -3.77
C TYR A 136 10.33 32.06 -2.26
N VAL A 137 10.71 33.28 -1.85
CA VAL A 137 10.37 33.82 -0.52
C VAL A 137 8.93 34.33 -0.50
N ASP A 138 8.25 34.15 0.63
CA ASP A 138 6.95 34.75 0.95
C ASP A 138 6.88 35.10 2.46
N ASP A 139 5.69 35.52 2.93
CA ASP A 139 5.46 35.94 4.32
C ASP A 139 5.66 34.81 5.38
N TRP A 140 5.78 33.55 4.96
CA TRP A 140 5.98 32.37 5.82
C TRP A 140 7.43 31.83 5.81
N THR A 141 8.30 32.37 4.96
CA THR A 141 9.67 31.85 4.78
C THR A 141 10.48 31.87 6.08
N GLY A 142 11.01 30.71 6.48
CA GLY A 142 11.70 30.49 7.76
C GLY A 142 10.79 30.39 8.99
N GLY A 143 9.47 30.52 8.85
CA GLY A 143 8.47 30.39 9.92
C GLY A 143 7.83 29.01 10.04
N LEU A 144 8.40 27.99 9.38
CA LEU A 144 7.77 26.67 9.22
C LEU A 144 7.81 25.84 10.52
N ILE A 145 6.65 25.31 10.91
CA ILE A 145 6.46 24.42 12.06
C ILE A 145 5.79 23.11 11.64
N ARG A 146 6.22 21.99 12.23
CA ARG A 146 5.57 20.69 12.08
C ARG A 146 4.41 20.53 13.07
N GLU A 147 3.67 19.43 12.95
CA GLU A 147 2.53 19.12 13.83
C GLU A 147 2.97 18.97 15.30
N ASP A 148 4.13 18.36 15.55
CA ASP A 148 4.74 18.28 16.89
C ASP A 148 5.26 19.63 17.45
N GLY A 149 5.02 20.74 16.74
CA GLY A 149 5.46 22.09 17.08
C GLY A 149 6.95 22.36 16.83
N SER A 150 7.71 21.40 16.29
CA SER A 150 9.14 21.58 16.04
C SER A 150 9.41 22.44 14.78
N PRO A 151 10.44 23.30 14.77
CA PRO A 151 10.75 24.16 13.62
C PRO A 151 11.41 23.36 12.49
N LEU A 152 10.97 23.59 11.26
CA LEU A 152 11.47 22.96 10.04
C LEU A 152 12.49 23.88 9.33
N PRO A 153 13.78 23.48 9.22
CA PRO A 153 14.75 24.22 8.41
C PRO A 153 14.30 24.34 6.96
N GLU A 154 14.59 25.46 6.30
CA GLU A 154 14.16 25.72 4.92
C GLU A 154 15.33 26.20 4.04
N LEU A 155 15.36 25.73 2.79
CA LEU A 155 16.19 26.24 1.70
C LEU A 155 15.32 26.94 0.65
N VAL A 156 15.73 28.14 0.22
CA VAL A 156 15.12 28.84 -0.92
C VAL A 156 16.01 28.66 -2.16
N LEU A 157 15.49 28.05 -3.23
CA LEU A 157 16.28 27.67 -4.41
C LEU A 157 16.58 28.81 -5.40
N ALA A 158 15.75 29.85 -5.51
CA ALA A 158 15.92 30.87 -6.55
C ALA A 158 17.33 31.52 -6.61
N PRO A 159 18.02 31.84 -5.48
CA PRO A 159 19.38 32.36 -5.50
C PRO A 159 20.44 31.37 -6.02
N HIS A 160 20.16 30.07 -6.02
CA HIS A 160 21.09 28.99 -6.35
C HIS A 160 20.89 28.41 -7.75
N LEU A 161 19.91 28.88 -8.53
CA LEU A 161 19.66 28.35 -9.88
C LEU A 161 20.81 28.67 -10.84
N THR A 162 21.40 27.62 -11.42
CA THR A 162 22.54 27.71 -12.36
C THR A 162 22.15 28.22 -13.75
N ALA A 163 20.86 28.23 -14.09
CA ALA A 163 20.32 28.76 -15.33
C ALA A 163 18.99 29.50 -15.08
N PRO A 164 18.58 30.43 -15.95
CA PRO A 164 17.32 31.16 -15.80
C PRO A 164 16.12 30.21 -15.73
N LEU A 165 15.21 30.43 -14.78
CA LEU A 165 14.05 29.56 -14.53
C LEU A 165 13.21 29.20 -15.78
N ARG A 166 13.08 30.14 -16.73
CA ARG A 166 12.39 29.93 -18.02
C ARG A 166 13.00 28.79 -18.86
N GLU A 167 14.30 28.56 -18.70
CA GLU A 167 15.16 27.64 -19.45
C GLU A 167 15.05 26.25 -18.83
N LEU A 168 15.23 26.18 -17.50
CA LEU A 168 14.96 24.98 -16.70
C LEU A 168 13.53 24.46 -16.92
N LEU A 169 12.53 25.35 -17.00
CA LEU A 169 11.13 25.02 -17.27
C LEU A 169 10.88 24.61 -18.74
N HIS A 170 11.69 25.08 -19.69
CA HIS A 170 11.63 24.64 -21.08
C HIS A 170 12.17 23.21 -21.18
N ASP A 171 13.40 23.00 -20.72
CA ASP A 171 14.09 21.70 -20.77
C ASP A 171 13.28 20.61 -20.07
N PHE A 172 12.76 20.87 -18.86
CA PHE A 172 11.90 19.94 -18.13
C PHE A 172 10.64 19.52 -18.92
N ARG A 173 10.14 20.36 -19.84
CA ARG A 173 8.95 20.09 -20.65
C ARG A 173 9.27 19.50 -22.03
N THR A 174 10.48 19.69 -22.57
CA THR A 174 10.88 19.18 -23.89
C THR A 174 11.74 17.92 -23.83
N ARG A 175 12.31 17.59 -22.66
CA ARG A 175 13.09 16.37 -22.42
C ARG A 175 12.25 15.11 -22.66
N GLU A 176 12.76 14.22 -23.51
CA GLU A 176 12.16 12.89 -23.71
C GLU A 176 12.17 12.07 -22.40
N GLU A 177 11.15 11.24 -22.17
CA GLU A 177 11.15 10.30 -21.04
C GLU A 177 12.39 9.41 -21.12
N GLU A 178 13.18 9.36 -20.03
CA GLU A 178 14.40 8.55 -19.96
C GLU A 178 14.09 7.09 -20.34
N THR A 179 14.55 6.66 -21.51
CA THR A 179 14.50 5.25 -21.91
C THR A 179 15.52 4.47 -21.07
N LEU A 180 15.31 3.16 -20.88
CA LEU A 180 16.35 2.34 -20.28
C LEU A 180 17.54 2.32 -21.24
N PHE A 181 18.78 2.57 -20.78
CA PHE A 181 19.94 2.70 -21.68
C PHE A 181 20.16 1.47 -22.60
N CYS A 182 19.75 0.28 -22.17
CA CYS A 182 19.79 -0.95 -22.98
C CYS A 182 18.55 -1.21 -23.86
N ALA A 183 17.46 -0.43 -23.71
CA ALA A 183 16.20 -0.62 -24.42
C ALA A 183 16.33 -0.65 -25.95
N PRO A 184 17.11 0.24 -26.62
CA PRO A 184 17.23 0.21 -28.08
C PRO A 184 17.87 -1.08 -28.60
N ARG A 185 18.74 -1.70 -27.79
CA ARG A 185 19.55 -2.88 -28.13
C ARG A 185 18.90 -4.20 -27.70
N TRP A 186 17.67 -4.17 -27.16
CA TRP A 186 17.01 -5.36 -26.60
C TRP A 186 16.74 -6.47 -27.64
N ASP A 187 16.55 -6.12 -28.92
CA ASP A 187 16.38 -7.08 -30.01
C ASP A 187 17.70 -7.57 -30.64
N GLU A 188 18.86 -7.04 -30.21
CA GLU A 188 20.18 -7.62 -30.54
C GLU A 188 20.52 -8.88 -29.71
N VAL A 189 19.87 -9.04 -28.55
CA VAL A 189 20.11 -10.19 -27.66
C VAL A 189 19.36 -11.42 -28.20
N PRO A 190 20.03 -12.58 -28.40
CA PRO A 190 19.39 -13.79 -28.91
C PRO A 190 18.15 -14.19 -28.12
N GLU A 191 17.08 -14.62 -28.80
CA GLU A 191 15.82 -14.99 -28.16
C GLU A 191 15.97 -16.15 -27.15
N GLN A 192 16.95 -17.04 -27.38
CA GLN A 192 17.30 -18.11 -26.44
C GLN A 192 17.85 -17.54 -25.12
N GLU A 193 18.81 -16.61 -25.16
CA GLU A 193 19.34 -15.94 -23.95
C GLU A 193 18.27 -15.09 -23.27
N ARG A 194 17.45 -14.34 -24.03
CA ARG A 194 16.34 -13.57 -23.46
C ARG A 194 15.33 -14.46 -22.73
N THR A 195 14.97 -15.60 -23.32
CA THR A 195 14.07 -16.59 -22.71
C THR A 195 14.70 -17.23 -21.48
N ARG A 196 15.99 -17.57 -21.56
CA ARG A 196 16.78 -18.16 -20.47
C ARG A 196 16.86 -17.22 -19.27
N TRP A 197 17.31 -15.98 -19.44
CA TRP A 197 17.40 -15.01 -18.33
C TRP A 197 16.03 -14.73 -17.71
N ILE A 198 14.95 -14.68 -18.50
CA ILE A 198 13.59 -14.53 -17.97
C ILE A 198 13.20 -15.75 -17.12
N ALA A 199 13.58 -16.97 -17.50
CA ALA A 199 13.33 -18.16 -16.70
C ALA A 199 14.18 -18.17 -15.40
N GLU A 200 15.48 -17.90 -15.50
CA GLU A 200 16.42 -17.83 -14.37
C GLU A 200 15.94 -16.78 -13.33
N MET A 201 15.71 -15.53 -13.74
CA MET A 201 15.18 -14.46 -12.87
C MET A 201 13.77 -14.76 -12.31
N THR A 202 12.96 -15.58 -13.01
CA THR A 202 11.64 -15.98 -12.51
C THR A 202 11.77 -17.00 -11.38
N GLU A 203 12.69 -17.95 -11.49
CA GLU A 203 12.97 -18.94 -10.45
C GLU A 203 13.66 -18.28 -9.24
N GLU A 204 14.65 -17.41 -9.45
CA GLU A 204 15.27 -16.60 -8.38
C GLU A 204 14.23 -15.79 -7.60
N ARG A 205 13.29 -15.12 -8.30
CA ARG A 205 12.21 -14.35 -7.66
C ARG A 205 11.17 -15.22 -6.96
N LEU A 206 11.04 -16.49 -7.35
CA LEU A 206 10.14 -17.46 -6.72
C LEU A 206 10.78 -18.06 -5.47
N GLU A 207 12.06 -18.40 -5.53
CA GLU A 207 12.83 -18.89 -4.39
C GLU A 207 12.97 -17.81 -3.32
N ALA A 208 13.37 -16.58 -3.69
CA ALA A 208 13.42 -15.46 -2.76
C ALA A 208 12.05 -15.09 -2.14
N LYS A 209 10.93 -15.49 -2.75
CA LYS A 209 9.59 -15.41 -2.12
C LYS A 209 9.37 -16.51 -1.08
N LYS A 210 9.84 -17.72 -1.36
CA LYS A 210 9.74 -18.89 -0.49
C LYS A 210 10.65 -18.72 0.74
N GLU A 211 11.89 -18.28 0.56
CA GLU A 211 12.86 -18.00 1.65
C GLU A 211 12.28 -17.07 2.73
N ARG A 212 11.62 -15.97 2.33
CA ARG A 212 10.94 -15.06 3.28
C ARG A 212 9.77 -15.71 4.05
N LEU A 213 9.25 -16.86 3.60
CA LEU A 213 8.31 -17.68 4.37
C LEU A 213 9.04 -18.72 5.24
N VAL A 214 10.19 -19.23 4.81
CA VAL A 214 11.02 -20.18 5.57
C VAL A 214 11.44 -19.58 6.91
N ASP A 215 11.98 -18.35 6.92
CA ASP A 215 12.36 -17.65 8.17
C ASP A 215 11.18 -17.49 9.12
N ARG A 216 10.03 -17.06 8.58
CA ARG A 216 8.80 -16.83 9.33
C ARG A 216 8.18 -18.15 9.85
N TYR A 217 8.32 -19.24 9.10
CA TYR A 217 7.89 -20.59 9.46
C TYR A 217 8.75 -21.19 10.58
N PHE A 218 10.08 -21.02 10.53
CA PHE A 218 10.95 -21.47 11.61
C PHE A 218 10.66 -20.74 12.93
N ALA A 219 10.23 -19.48 12.89
CA ALA A 219 9.78 -18.75 14.07
C ALA A 219 8.39 -19.20 14.59
N ALA A 220 7.49 -19.65 13.71
CA ALA A 220 6.19 -20.20 14.07
C ALA A 220 5.68 -21.17 12.98
N PRO A 221 5.76 -22.50 13.19
CA PRO A 221 5.51 -23.49 12.13
C PRO A 221 4.01 -23.75 11.91
N ASP A 222 3.33 -22.78 11.29
CA ASP A 222 1.92 -22.86 10.88
C ASP A 222 1.76 -22.30 9.44
N LEU A 223 1.58 -23.21 8.48
CA LEU A 223 1.35 -22.87 7.06
C LEU A 223 0.02 -22.15 6.82
N GLU A 224 -1.00 -22.34 7.67
CA GLU A 224 -2.30 -21.66 7.53
C GLU A 224 -2.25 -20.23 8.07
N ALA A 225 -1.53 -20.01 9.18
CA ALA A 225 -1.24 -18.67 9.68
C ALA A 225 -0.39 -17.87 8.67
N LEU A 226 0.60 -18.50 8.03
CA LEU A 226 1.36 -17.90 6.92
C LEU A 226 0.46 -17.55 5.73
N LEU A 227 -0.44 -18.46 5.34
CA LEU A 227 -1.38 -18.22 4.24
C LEU A 227 -2.34 -17.07 4.54
N HIS A 228 -2.84 -16.98 5.78
CA HIS A 228 -3.63 -15.85 6.28
C HIS A 228 -2.83 -14.53 6.17
N GLU A 229 -1.61 -14.49 6.74
CA GLU A 229 -0.74 -13.31 6.70
C GLU A 229 -0.41 -12.86 5.25
N ARG A 230 -0.22 -13.81 4.33
CA ARG A 230 0.09 -13.51 2.91
C ARG A 230 -1.13 -13.17 2.06
N LEU A 231 -2.32 -13.72 2.34
CA LEU A 231 -3.56 -13.33 1.65
C LEU A 231 -3.97 -11.90 2.02
N PHE A 232 -3.87 -11.54 3.30
CA PHE A 232 -4.12 -10.18 3.78
C PHE A 232 -3.15 -9.18 3.13
N ALA A 233 -1.84 -9.43 3.22
CA ALA A 233 -0.81 -8.67 2.50
C ALA A 233 -1.14 -8.50 1.00
N GLY A 234 -1.56 -9.58 0.35
CA GLY A 234 -1.95 -9.61 -1.05
C GLY A 234 -3.19 -8.76 -1.37
N LEU A 235 -4.10 -8.53 -0.41
CA LEU A 235 -5.23 -7.61 -0.55
C LEU A 235 -4.81 -6.14 -0.40
N GLY A 236 -3.76 -5.84 0.36
CA GLY A 236 -3.27 -4.48 0.66
C GLY A 236 -2.58 -3.73 -0.50
N TYR A 237 -2.25 -4.39 -1.62
CA TYR A 237 -1.39 -3.83 -2.68
C TYR A 237 0.00 -3.45 -2.12
N SER A 238 0.87 -2.85 -2.94
CA SER A 238 2.21 -2.40 -2.49
C SER A 238 2.16 -1.31 -1.41
N LYS A 239 1.04 -0.59 -1.26
CA LYS A 239 0.89 0.48 -0.26
C LYS A 239 0.55 -0.05 1.13
N ASN A 240 -0.38 -1.00 1.22
CA ASN A 240 -0.91 -1.52 2.47
C ASN A 240 -0.53 -3.00 2.74
N ASP A 241 0.49 -3.55 2.05
CA ASP A 241 1.06 -4.89 2.34
C ASP A 241 1.45 -5.01 3.81
N ALA A 242 2.23 -4.04 4.31
CA ALA A 242 2.72 -4.00 5.68
C ALA A 242 1.61 -3.88 6.74
N PRO A 243 0.67 -2.89 6.70
CA PRO A 243 -0.41 -2.81 7.68
C PRO A 243 -1.40 -3.98 7.57
N MET A 244 -1.74 -4.49 6.37
CA MET A 244 -2.54 -5.71 6.27
C MET A 244 -1.82 -6.93 6.86
N SER A 245 -0.49 -7.02 6.71
CA SER A 245 0.32 -8.06 7.36
C SER A 245 0.30 -7.94 8.88
N ASP A 246 0.33 -6.72 9.43
CA ASP A 246 0.29 -6.49 10.88
C ASP A 246 -1.07 -6.81 11.47
N LEU A 247 -2.15 -6.36 10.80
CA LEU A 247 -3.52 -6.73 11.14
C LEU A 247 -3.68 -8.26 11.19
N ALA A 248 -3.20 -8.97 10.16
CA ALA A 248 -3.28 -10.44 10.10
C ALA A 248 -2.48 -11.18 11.21
N ARG A 249 -1.52 -10.52 11.87
CA ARG A 249 -0.81 -11.02 13.05
C ARG A 249 -1.53 -10.65 14.34
N ARG A 250 -2.10 -9.44 14.42
CA ARG A 250 -2.93 -8.95 15.54
C ARG A 250 -4.24 -9.72 15.70
N THR A 251 -4.78 -10.26 14.61
CA THR A 251 -6.02 -11.04 14.60
C THR A 251 -5.77 -12.48 14.13
N PRO A 252 -5.22 -13.38 14.98
CA PRO A 252 -4.85 -14.73 14.55
C PRO A 252 -6.00 -15.53 13.93
N LEU A 253 -5.71 -16.30 12.88
CA LEU A 253 -6.70 -17.08 12.12
C LEU A 253 -7.61 -17.95 13.01
N ALA A 254 -7.07 -18.49 14.11
CA ALA A 254 -7.84 -19.28 15.09
C ALA A 254 -8.92 -18.47 15.85
N LEU A 255 -8.72 -17.16 16.07
CA LEU A 255 -9.71 -16.23 16.61
C LEU A 255 -10.73 -15.84 15.55
N CYS A 256 -10.29 -15.45 14.35
CA CYS A 256 -11.17 -15.09 13.24
C CYS A 256 -12.14 -16.24 12.90
N ARG A 257 -11.63 -17.49 12.85
CA ARG A 257 -12.45 -18.72 12.72
C ARG A 257 -13.34 -19.02 13.93
N ARG A 258 -13.03 -18.50 15.12
CA ARG A 258 -13.87 -18.65 16.33
C ARG A 258 -15.11 -17.78 16.21
N LEU A 259 -14.96 -16.53 15.78
CA LEU A 259 -16.06 -15.59 15.54
C LEU A 259 -16.91 -16.04 14.35
N ALA A 260 -16.28 -16.39 13.22
CA ALA A 260 -16.98 -16.91 12.03
C ALA A 260 -17.74 -18.25 12.22
N ARG A 261 -17.68 -18.86 13.42
CA ARG A 261 -18.49 -20.04 13.81
C ARG A 261 -19.48 -19.77 14.95
N ARG A 262 -19.50 -18.56 15.53
CA ARG A 262 -20.47 -18.17 16.56
C ARG A 262 -21.81 -17.73 15.98
N ALA A 263 -21.79 -17.15 14.79
CA ALA A 263 -22.94 -16.51 14.19
C ALA A 263 -23.68 -17.42 13.20
N ASP A 264 -25.01 -17.26 13.15
CA ASP A 264 -25.90 -17.87 12.15
C ASP A 264 -25.80 -17.17 10.77
N GLY A 265 -24.57 -16.90 10.32
CA GLY A 265 -24.25 -16.21 9.07
C GLY A 265 -23.90 -14.72 9.19
N ASP A 266 -24.12 -14.08 10.34
CA ASP A 266 -23.67 -12.69 10.58
C ASP A 266 -22.14 -12.61 10.63
N VAL A 267 -21.54 -11.71 9.85
CA VAL A 267 -20.08 -11.52 9.79
C VAL A 267 -19.60 -10.32 10.62
N ARG A 268 -20.51 -9.54 11.22
CA ARG A 268 -20.18 -8.29 11.90
C ARG A 268 -19.21 -8.41 13.07
N ASP A 269 -19.22 -9.51 13.83
CA ASP A 269 -18.19 -9.77 14.86
C ASP A 269 -16.77 -9.84 14.27
N LEU A 270 -16.64 -10.35 13.03
CA LEU A 270 -15.36 -10.45 12.33
C LEU A 270 -14.99 -9.15 11.60
N GLU A 271 -15.98 -8.39 11.10
CA GLU A 271 -15.77 -7.03 10.61
C GLU A 271 -15.31 -6.10 11.74
N ALA A 272 -15.98 -6.12 12.90
CA ALA A 272 -15.64 -5.37 14.09
C ALA A 272 -14.22 -5.69 14.59
N LEU A 273 -13.89 -6.98 14.72
CA LEU A 273 -12.52 -7.42 15.07
C LEU A 273 -11.49 -6.82 14.11
N LEU A 274 -11.71 -6.91 12.80
CA LEU A 274 -10.69 -6.55 11.81
C LEU A 274 -10.61 -5.05 11.51
N LEU A 275 -11.71 -4.31 11.58
CA LEU A 275 -11.73 -2.85 11.37
C LEU A 275 -11.33 -2.10 12.65
N GLY A 276 -11.74 -2.59 13.83
CA GLY A 276 -11.32 -2.05 15.11
C GLY A 276 -9.84 -2.30 15.41
N SER A 277 -9.34 -3.53 15.24
CA SER A 277 -7.89 -3.79 15.36
C SER A 277 -7.03 -3.03 14.32
N ALA A 278 -7.65 -2.56 13.23
CA ALA A 278 -7.00 -1.70 12.24
C ALA A 278 -7.01 -0.21 12.60
N GLY A 279 -7.78 0.25 13.59
CA GLY A 279 -7.99 1.69 13.82
C GLY A 279 -8.72 2.36 12.65
N LEU A 280 -9.71 1.67 12.08
CA LEU A 280 -10.49 2.11 10.91
C LEU A 280 -12.01 2.03 11.15
N LEU A 281 -12.44 2.08 12.41
CA LEU A 281 -13.81 2.42 12.77
C LEU A 281 -13.85 3.95 12.98
N PRO A 282 -14.85 4.67 12.44
CA PRO A 282 -14.93 6.12 12.54
C PRO A 282 -15.36 6.55 13.95
N ASP A 283 -14.95 7.75 14.36
CA ASP A 283 -15.40 8.33 15.63
C ASP A 283 -16.83 8.90 15.49
N PRO A 284 -17.57 9.11 16.60
CA PRO A 284 -18.94 9.61 16.55
C PRO A 284 -19.10 10.99 15.87
N GLU A 285 -18.02 11.77 15.76
CA GLU A 285 -18.01 13.06 15.06
C GLU A 285 -17.87 12.95 13.53
N ASP A 286 -17.19 11.91 13.01
CA ASP A 286 -17.13 11.61 11.57
C ASP A 286 -18.52 11.24 11.00
N LEU A 287 -19.38 10.68 11.86
CA LEU A 287 -20.70 10.16 11.49
C LEU A 287 -21.80 11.24 11.48
N LEU A 288 -21.51 12.50 11.80
CA LEU A 288 -22.51 13.58 11.88
C LEU A 288 -23.21 13.88 10.54
N ASP A 289 -22.48 13.76 9.42
CA ASP A 289 -23.01 13.92 8.05
C ASP A 289 -23.36 12.58 7.37
N ALA A 290 -23.23 11.45 8.08
CA ALA A 290 -23.55 10.12 7.55
C ALA A 290 -25.06 9.92 7.44
N ASP A 291 -25.51 9.08 6.50
CA ASP A 291 -26.90 8.63 6.52
C ASP A 291 -27.11 7.64 7.68
N ARG A 292 -28.35 7.55 8.15
CA ARG A 292 -28.68 6.73 9.33
C ARG A 292 -28.27 5.26 9.19
N ALA A 293 -28.42 4.64 8.02
CA ALA A 293 -28.08 3.22 7.89
C ALA A 293 -26.56 3.00 7.98
N THR A 294 -25.78 3.98 7.52
CA THR A 294 -24.32 4.04 7.66
C THR A 294 -23.90 4.24 9.11
N ALA A 295 -24.48 5.21 9.82
CA ALA A 295 -24.21 5.46 11.24
C ALA A 295 -24.64 4.32 12.18
N ASP A 296 -25.84 3.74 11.97
CA ASP A 296 -26.35 2.59 12.72
C ASP A 296 -25.43 1.35 12.51
N TYR A 297 -24.78 1.21 11.33
CA TYR A 297 -23.84 0.12 11.04
C TYR A 297 -22.46 0.34 11.68
N ALA A 298 -21.90 1.54 11.55
CA ALA A 298 -20.59 1.87 12.13
C ALA A 298 -20.60 1.74 13.66
N THR A 299 -21.67 2.20 14.32
CA THR A 299 -21.87 2.08 15.77
C THR A 299 -21.98 0.61 16.22
N ASP A 300 -22.74 -0.25 15.50
CA ASP A 300 -22.82 -1.69 15.79
C ASP A 300 -21.44 -2.39 15.69
N LEU A 301 -20.57 -1.95 14.77
CA LEU A 301 -19.19 -2.44 14.72
C LEU A 301 -18.32 -1.94 15.88
N ALA A 302 -18.47 -0.68 16.30
CA ALA A 302 -17.74 -0.10 17.44
C ALA A 302 -18.12 -0.77 18.77
N GLU A 303 -19.42 -0.86 19.08
CA GLU A 303 -19.93 -1.52 20.29
C GLU A 303 -19.48 -2.99 20.38
N ARG A 304 -19.44 -3.70 19.24
CA ARG A 304 -18.90 -5.06 19.17
C ARG A 304 -17.40 -5.10 19.35
N PHE A 305 -16.64 -4.18 18.76
CA PHE A 305 -15.19 -4.18 18.88
C PHE A 305 -14.74 -4.00 20.34
N GLU A 306 -15.32 -3.05 21.09
CA GLU A 306 -15.02 -2.90 22.51
C GLU A 306 -15.29 -4.18 23.31
N GLN A 307 -16.40 -4.88 23.01
CA GLN A 307 -16.75 -6.14 23.66
C GLN A 307 -15.77 -7.25 23.31
N LEU A 308 -15.26 -7.28 22.08
CA LEU A 308 -14.26 -8.24 21.62
C LEU A 308 -12.88 -7.97 22.22
N GLU A 309 -12.46 -6.70 22.30
CA GLU A 309 -11.24 -6.26 22.98
C GLU A 309 -11.23 -6.74 24.43
N ARG A 310 -12.29 -6.39 25.18
CA ARG A 310 -12.49 -6.81 26.58
C ARG A 310 -12.63 -8.33 26.76
N ALA A 311 -13.15 -9.06 25.78
CA ALA A 311 -13.37 -10.51 25.87
C ALA A 311 -12.19 -11.38 25.39
N PHE A 312 -11.22 -10.81 24.68
CA PHE A 312 -10.10 -11.54 24.08
C PHE A 312 -8.71 -10.99 24.42
N ASP A 313 -8.61 -9.92 25.22
CA ASP A 313 -7.33 -9.27 25.59
C ASP A 313 -6.55 -8.85 24.33
N LEU A 314 -7.25 -8.12 23.45
CA LEU A 314 -6.68 -7.70 22.17
C LEU A 314 -5.60 -6.61 22.36
N PRO A 315 -4.53 -6.60 21.56
CA PRO A 315 -3.62 -5.47 21.52
C PRO A 315 -4.37 -4.21 21.07
N ALA A 316 -3.99 -3.05 21.64
CA ALA A 316 -4.51 -1.76 21.25
C ALA A 316 -4.53 -1.56 19.72
N PRO A 317 -5.52 -0.84 19.15
CA PRO A 317 -5.65 -0.58 17.72
C PRO A 317 -4.37 -0.11 17.02
N MET A 318 -4.35 -0.24 15.69
CA MET A 318 -3.28 0.33 14.86
C MET A 318 -3.55 1.82 14.60
N GLU A 319 -2.53 2.68 14.73
CA GLU A 319 -2.64 4.10 14.34
C GLU A 319 -3.16 4.24 12.89
N SER A 320 -4.09 5.17 12.66
CA SER A 320 -4.83 5.28 11.39
C SER A 320 -3.92 5.62 10.20
N GLU A 321 -2.85 6.37 10.46
CA GLU A 321 -1.94 6.98 9.48
C GLU A 321 -1.02 5.93 8.83
N ARG A 322 -0.96 4.73 9.43
CA ARG A 322 -0.34 3.53 8.84
C ARG A 322 -1.05 3.11 7.55
N TRP A 323 -2.31 3.49 7.36
CA TRP A 323 -3.12 3.14 6.21
C TRP A 323 -3.06 4.19 5.10
N GLN A 324 -2.56 3.78 3.94
CA GLN A 324 -2.36 4.65 2.80
C GLN A 324 -3.59 4.68 1.89
N PHE A 325 -4.37 5.77 1.97
CA PHE A 325 -5.53 6.04 1.09
C PHE A 325 -5.16 6.81 -0.18
N PHE A 326 -4.18 7.72 -0.11
CA PHE A 326 -3.83 8.63 -1.21
C PHE A 326 -3.46 7.88 -2.51
N ARG A 327 -3.90 8.40 -3.66
CA ARG A 327 -3.75 7.79 -5.00
C ARG A 327 -4.27 6.34 -5.14
N LEU A 328 -5.05 5.83 -4.18
CA LEU A 328 -5.89 4.65 -4.39
C LEU A 328 -7.19 5.04 -5.12
N ARG A 329 -7.84 4.03 -5.71
CA ARG A 329 -9.24 4.13 -6.13
C ARG A 329 -10.11 3.66 -4.95
N PRO A 330 -11.36 4.13 -4.78
CA PRO A 330 -12.23 3.69 -3.67
C PRO A 330 -12.34 2.17 -3.54
N ALA A 331 -12.48 1.45 -4.65
CA ALA A 331 -12.47 -0.02 -4.69
C ALA A 331 -11.14 -0.70 -4.26
N ASN A 332 -10.15 0.06 -3.80
CA ASN A 332 -8.89 -0.39 -3.22
C ASN A 332 -8.69 0.08 -1.78
N PHE A 333 -9.57 0.90 -1.21
CA PHE A 333 -9.40 1.47 0.13
C PHE A 333 -9.33 0.37 1.22
N PRO A 334 -8.54 0.58 2.29
CA PRO A 334 -8.37 -0.38 3.37
C PRO A 334 -9.66 -0.98 3.94
N PRO A 335 -10.76 -0.24 4.24
CA PRO A 335 -11.96 -0.84 4.83
C PRO A 335 -12.60 -1.92 3.95
N LEU A 336 -12.76 -1.65 2.64
CA LEU A 336 -13.25 -2.68 1.70
C LEU A 336 -12.25 -3.85 1.52
N ARG A 337 -10.94 -3.60 1.61
CA ARG A 337 -9.93 -4.69 1.58
C ARG A 337 -9.94 -5.54 2.84
N ILE A 338 -10.31 -4.97 3.98
CA ILE A 338 -10.57 -5.68 5.23
C ILE A 338 -11.88 -6.47 5.12
N ALA A 339 -12.96 -5.91 4.57
CA ALA A 339 -14.22 -6.62 4.32
C ALA A 339 -14.07 -7.83 3.37
N GLN A 340 -13.16 -7.75 2.40
CA GLN A 340 -12.79 -8.90 1.56
C GLN A 340 -11.93 -9.93 2.32
N ALA A 341 -11.18 -9.51 3.35
CA ALA A 341 -10.43 -10.40 4.23
C ALA A 341 -11.35 -11.12 5.24
N VAL A 342 -12.38 -10.43 5.74
CA VAL A 342 -13.53 -11.02 6.47
C VAL A 342 -14.16 -12.14 5.64
N ALA A 343 -14.48 -11.86 4.38
CA ALA A 343 -15.10 -12.81 3.47
C ALA A 343 -14.24 -14.07 3.20
N LEU A 344 -12.90 -14.00 3.32
CA LEU A 344 -12.02 -15.18 3.23
C LEU A 344 -12.21 -16.15 4.41
N VAL A 345 -12.57 -15.67 5.60
CA VAL A 345 -12.70 -16.49 6.83
C VAL A 345 -14.15 -16.79 7.19
N ALA A 346 -15.10 -16.00 6.66
CA ALA A 346 -16.54 -16.22 6.76
C ALA A 346 -16.99 -17.61 6.23
N PRO A 347 -18.18 -18.11 6.64
CA PRO A 347 -18.70 -19.41 6.16
C PRO A 347 -18.65 -19.57 4.64
N GLY A 348 -18.07 -20.69 4.18
CA GLY A 348 -17.82 -20.99 2.76
C GLY A 348 -16.46 -20.48 2.22
N GLY A 349 -15.95 -19.38 2.78
CA GLY A 349 -14.70 -18.74 2.38
C GLY A 349 -13.47 -19.63 2.51
N LEU A 350 -12.39 -19.31 1.78
CA LEU A 350 -11.21 -20.18 1.66
C LEU A 350 -10.62 -20.59 3.02
N LEU A 351 -10.38 -19.61 3.89
CA LEU A 351 -9.72 -19.77 5.19
C LEU A 351 -10.63 -20.32 6.30
N HIS A 352 -11.94 -20.48 6.05
CA HIS A 352 -12.93 -20.84 7.08
C HIS A 352 -12.65 -22.19 7.79
N ARG A 353 -12.13 -23.20 7.06
CA ARG A 353 -11.87 -24.56 7.59
C ARG A 353 -10.47 -25.06 7.25
N ASP A 354 -10.34 -25.77 6.14
CA ASP A 354 -9.09 -26.34 5.63
C ASP A 354 -8.73 -25.63 4.31
N PRO A 355 -7.96 -24.54 4.36
CA PRO A 355 -7.48 -23.86 3.17
C PRO A 355 -6.37 -24.63 2.45
N LEU A 356 -5.52 -25.39 3.16
CA LEU A 356 -4.38 -26.06 2.52
C LEU A 356 -4.83 -27.26 1.68
N GLY A 357 -5.69 -28.13 2.20
CA GLY A 357 -6.30 -29.22 1.44
C GLY A 357 -7.04 -28.69 0.21
N ARG A 358 -7.88 -27.65 0.38
CA ARG A 358 -8.59 -26.99 -0.74
C ARG A 358 -7.63 -26.44 -1.80
N LEU A 359 -6.52 -25.82 -1.40
CA LEU A 359 -5.51 -25.32 -2.35
C LEU A 359 -4.76 -26.48 -3.04
N LEU A 360 -4.41 -27.55 -2.32
CA LEU A 360 -3.73 -28.73 -2.85
C LEU A 360 -4.60 -29.47 -3.88
N ASP A 361 -5.87 -29.71 -3.56
CA ASP A 361 -6.85 -30.31 -4.46
C ASP A 361 -7.05 -29.46 -5.71
N ALA A 362 -7.15 -28.13 -5.56
CA ALA A 362 -7.25 -27.22 -6.69
C ALA A 362 -5.99 -27.26 -7.58
N VAL A 363 -4.78 -27.26 -7.00
CA VAL A 363 -3.51 -27.32 -7.75
C VAL A 363 -3.33 -28.65 -8.49
N ARG A 364 -3.76 -29.76 -7.89
CA ARG A 364 -3.64 -31.12 -8.47
C ARG A 364 -4.79 -31.48 -9.44
N SER A 365 -5.78 -30.60 -9.61
CA SER A 365 -6.92 -30.80 -10.52
C SER A 365 -6.58 -30.59 -11.99
N GLU A 366 -7.47 -31.03 -12.90
CA GLU A 366 -7.33 -30.82 -14.35
C GLU A 366 -7.27 -29.34 -14.78
N HIS A 367 -7.82 -28.42 -13.96
CA HIS A 367 -7.90 -27.00 -14.29
C HIS A 367 -7.43 -26.09 -13.12
N PRO A 368 -6.12 -26.11 -12.75
CA PRO A 368 -5.65 -25.46 -11.52
C PRO A 368 -5.97 -23.96 -11.44
N ALA A 369 -5.69 -23.23 -12.52
CA ALA A 369 -5.95 -21.80 -12.62
C ALA A 369 -7.45 -21.43 -12.71
N ARG A 370 -8.36 -22.39 -12.84
CA ARG A 370 -9.82 -22.18 -12.71
C ARG A 370 -10.25 -22.43 -11.27
N ASN A 371 -9.82 -23.54 -10.68
CA ASN A 371 -10.28 -23.98 -9.36
C ASN A 371 -9.70 -23.10 -8.24
N LEU A 372 -8.44 -22.67 -8.35
CA LEU A 372 -7.86 -21.66 -7.45
C LEU A 372 -8.52 -20.28 -7.56
N ARG A 373 -9.03 -19.92 -8.74
CA ARG A 373 -9.84 -18.71 -8.89
C ARG A 373 -11.18 -18.87 -8.19
N ALA A 374 -11.91 -19.96 -8.45
CA ALA A 374 -13.20 -20.22 -7.81
C ALA A 374 -13.13 -20.20 -6.27
N LEU A 375 -12.06 -20.74 -5.67
CA LEU A 375 -11.81 -20.67 -4.21
C LEU A 375 -11.63 -19.25 -3.67
N LEU A 376 -11.17 -18.31 -4.50
CA LEU A 376 -10.95 -16.91 -4.15
C LEU A 376 -12.09 -15.98 -4.65
N GLU A 377 -12.84 -16.39 -5.67
CA GLU A 377 -14.02 -15.70 -6.22
C GLU A 377 -15.27 -15.96 -5.35
N ALA A 378 -15.35 -17.08 -4.62
CA ALA A 378 -16.47 -17.44 -3.73
C ALA A 378 -16.55 -16.63 -2.41
N ASN A 379 -15.78 -15.54 -2.27
CA ASN A 379 -15.66 -14.76 -1.04
C ASN A 379 -16.24 -13.35 -1.30
N VAL A 380 -17.52 -13.16 -0.98
CA VAL A 380 -18.23 -11.88 -1.15
C VAL A 380 -18.41 -11.21 0.22
N PRO A 381 -18.04 -9.92 0.38
CA PRO A 381 -18.38 -9.13 1.57
C PRO A 381 -19.88 -9.04 1.87
N SER A 382 -20.23 -8.54 3.06
CA SER A 382 -21.62 -8.24 3.43
C SER A 382 -22.27 -7.21 2.50
N ASP A 383 -23.61 -7.20 2.44
CA ASP A 383 -24.37 -6.33 1.52
C ASP A 383 -24.09 -4.83 1.71
N PHE A 384 -23.69 -4.42 2.92
CA PHE A 384 -23.25 -3.06 3.23
C PHE A 384 -22.15 -2.56 2.26
N TRP A 385 -21.18 -3.41 1.93
CA TRP A 385 -20.04 -3.05 1.07
C TRP A 385 -20.39 -2.91 -0.41
N LYS A 386 -21.61 -3.28 -0.84
CA LYS A 386 -22.08 -3.00 -2.20
C LYS A 386 -22.18 -1.50 -2.47
N THR A 387 -22.52 -0.70 -1.45
CA THR A 387 -22.60 0.76 -1.54
C THR A 387 -21.40 1.47 -0.88
N HIS A 388 -20.62 0.80 -0.03
CA HIS A 388 -19.57 1.42 0.78
C HIS A 388 -18.13 1.10 0.36
N PHE A 389 -17.24 2.09 0.51
CA PHE A 389 -15.78 1.93 0.40
C PHE A 389 -15.03 2.28 1.71
N HIS A 390 -15.74 2.94 2.62
CA HIS A 390 -15.34 3.44 3.94
C HIS A 390 -16.63 3.57 4.79
N LEU A 391 -16.53 3.89 6.07
CA LEU A 391 -17.64 3.74 7.02
C LEU A 391 -18.47 5.02 7.25
N GLU A 392 -18.07 6.17 6.72
CA GLU A 392 -18.83 7.43 6.88
C GLU A 392 -19.86 7.68 5.77
N LYS A 393 -19.77 7.01 4.60
CA LYS A 393 -20.56 7.43 3.42
C LYS A 393 -20.96 6.36 2.40
N ALA A 394 -22.26 6.29 2.11
CA ALA A 394 -22.83 5.50 1.04
C ALA A 394 -22.51 6.06 -0.37
N THR A 395 -22.37 5.16 -1.34
CA THR A 395 -22.12 5.47 -2.77
C THR A 395 -22.99 4.59 -3.69
N THR A 396 -22.92 4.83 -5.01
CA THR A 396 -23.64 4.02 -6.02
C THR A 396 -23.29 2.53 -5.92
N GLU A 397 -24.31 1.65 -5.92
CA GLU A 397 -24.15 0.19 -5.80
C GLU A 397 -23.19 -0.39 -6.85
N ARG A 398 -22.26 -1.24 -6.38
CA ARG A 398 -21.20 -1.90 -7.15
C ARG A 398 -20.93 -3.30 -6.59
N ASP A 399 -20.23 -4.12 -7.37
CA ASP A 399 -19.70 -5.40 -6.90
C ASP A 399 -18.53 -5.18 -5.91
N PRO A 400 -18.64 -5.60 -4.64
CA PRO A 400 -17.56 -5.49 -3.64
C PRO A 400 -16.49 -6.58 -3.76
N SER A 401 -16.63 -7.52 -4.70
CA SER A 401 -15.79 -8.72 -4.80
C SER A 401 -14.35 -8.45 -5.27
N VAL A 402 -13.46 -9.42 -5.04
CA VAL A 402 -12.05 -9.33 -5.42
C VAL A 402 -11.89 -9.57 -6.94
N GLY A 403 -11.91 -8.51 -7.75
CA GLY A 403 -11.78 -8.62 -9.21
C GLY A 403 -10.57 -9.45 -9.69
N ARG A 404 -10.80 -10.37 -10.64
CA ARG A 404 -9.91 -11.46 -11.10
C ARG A 404 -8.41 -11.18 -11.22
N ARG A 405 -7.98 -9.97 -11.64
CA ARG A 405 -6.54 -9.60 -11.69
C ARG A 405 -5.86 -9.53 -10.32
N ARG A 406 -6.63 -9.18 -9.27
CA ARG A 406 -6.18 -9.23 -7.88
C ARG A 406 -6.12 -10.68 -7.39
N ILE A 407 -7.09 -11.52 -7.74
CA ILE A 407 -7.06 -12.97 -7.45
C ILE A 407 -5.83 -13.65 -8.07
N ASP A 408 -5.54 -13.40 -9.35
CA ASP A 408 -4.31 -13.90 -9.98
C ASP A 408 -3.04 -13.40 -9.25
N THR A 409 -3.09 -12.22 -8.63
CA THR A 409 -1.99 -11.70 -7.79
C THR A 409 -1.94 -12.37 -6.41
N LEU A 410 -3.08 -12.72 -5.80
CA LEU A 410 -3.14 -13.52 -4.57
C LEU A 410 -2.56 -14.92 -4.80
N ILE A 411 -2.88 -15.56 -5.93
CA ILE A 411 -2.32 -16.87 -6.28
C ILE A 411 -0.79 -16.78 -6.42
N VAL A 412 -0.29 -15.78 -7.15
CA VAL A 412 1.15 -15.59 -7.43
C VAL A 412 1.96 -15.13 -6.20
N ASN A 413 1.36 -14.41 -5.25
CA ASN A 413 2.09 -13.82 -4.10
C ASN A 413 1.81 -14.49 -2.74
N ALA A 414 0.69 -15.21 -2.58
CA ALA A 414 0.32 -15.86 -1.32
C ALA A 414 0.23 -17.38 -1.45
N ALA A 415 -0.68 -17.89 -2.31
CA ALA A 415 -0.93 -19.32 -2.40
C ALA A 415 0.29 -20.09 -2.92
N ALA A 416 0.84 -19.71 -4.08
CA ALA A 416 1.94 -20.46 -4.71
C ALA A 416 3.22 -20.52 -3.85
N PRO A 417 3.70 -19.44 -3.20
CA PRO A 417 4.84 -19.53 -2.28
C PRO A 417 4.59 -20.45 -1.07
N VAL A 418 3.38 -20.42 -0.47
CA VAL A 418 3.03 -21.33 0.65
C VAL A 418 2.96 -22.79 0.19
N LEU A 419 2.41 -23.04 -1.01
CA LEU A 419 2.34 -24.37 -1.61
C LEU A 419 3.72 -24.93 -1.96
N LEU A 420 4.67 -24.09 -2.38
CA LEU A 420 6.06 -24.51 -2.63
C LEU A 420 6.80 -24.83 -1.34
N LEU A 421 6.61 -24.03 -0.28
CA LEU A 421 7.14 -24.33 1.05
C LEU A 421 6.56 -25.64 1.60
N HIS A 422 5.25 -25.86 1.44
CA HIS A 422 4.61 -27.12 1.80
C HIS A 422 5.19 -28.30 1.00
N ALA A 423 5.38 -28.15 -0.32
CA ALA A 423 5.95 -29.18 -1.18
C ALA A 423 7.38 -29.55 -0.78
N GLU A 424 8.21 -28.55 -0.45
CA GLU A 424 9.58 -28.74 0.05
C GLU A 424 9.62 -29.47 1.40
N GLN A 425 8.72 -29.13 2.33
CA GLN A 425 8.60 -29.78 3.64
C GLN A 425 8.19 -31.27 3.57
N HIS A 426 7.71 -31.75 2.41
CA HIS A 426 7.22 -33.11 2.19
C HIS A 426 7.93 -33.81 1.01
N ASP A 427 9.04 -33.26 0.50
CA ASP A 427 9.78 -33.74 -0.68
C ASP A 427 8.90 -33.93 -1.96
N ASP A 428 7.76 -33.23 -2.07
CA ASP A 428 6.79 -33.39 -3.17
C ASP A 428 7.19 -32.60 -4.42
N GLY A 429 8.13 -33.16 -5.18
CA GLY A 429 8.56 -32.63 -6.48
C GLY A 429 7.43 -32.56 -7.53
N ALA A 430 6.35 -33.34 -7.39
CA ALA A 430 5.21 -33.28 -8.31
C ALA A 430 4.35 -32.04 -8.05
N LEU A 431 4.06 -31.72 -6.79
CA LEU A 431 3.41 -30.48 -6.39
C LEU A 431 4.27 -29.25 -6.74
N GLN A 432 5.59 -29.32 -6.50
CA GLN A 432 6.49 -28.24 -6.94
C GLN A 432 6.38 -27.96 -8.45
N THR A 433 6.32 -29.01 -9.27
CA THR A 433 6.17 -28.90 -10.72
C THR A 433 4.80 -28.30 -11.08
N ALA A 434 3.71 -28.82 -10.50
CA ALA A 434 2.36 -28.33 -10.73
C ALA A 434 2.18 -26.84 -10.36
N VAL A 435 2.82 -26.37 -9.28
CA VAL A 435 2.80 -24.94 -8.91
C VAL A 435 3.61 -24.09 -9.88
N ARG A 436 4.78 -24.55 -10.35
CA ARG A 436 5.57 -23.84 -11.39
C ARG A 436 4.79 -23.75 -12.71
N ASP A 437 4.10 -24.81 -13.12
CA ASP A 437 3.29 -24.81 -14.35
C ASP A 437 2.01 -23.97 -14.24
N LEU A 438 1.35 -23.97 -13.07
CA LEU A 438 0.29 -23.01 -12.75
C LEU A 438 0.79 -21.56 -12.92
N LEU A 439 1.96 -21.23 -12.40
CA LEU A 439 2.53 -19.87 -12.51
C LEU A 439 2.84 -19.48 -13.96
N ARG A 440 3.28 -20.44 -14.80
CA ARG A 440 3.49 -20.26 -16.25
C ARG A 440 2.16 -20.05 -17.00
N ALA A 441 1.09 -20.73 -16.58
CA ALA A 441 -0.23 -20.67 -17.20
C ALA A 441 -1.08 -19.44 -16.78
N LEU A 442 -0.70 -18.71 -15.73
CA LEU A 442 -1.41 -17.51 -15.30
C LEU A 442 -1.11 -16.31 -16.23
N PRO A 443 -2.09 -15.41 -16.46
CA PRO A 443 -1.93 -14.31 -17.39
C PRO A 443 -0.91 -13.29 -16.88
N ALA A 444 -0.10 -12.82 -17.82
CA ALA A 444 0.91 -11.80 -17.63
C ALA A 444 0.37 -10.52 -16.94
N GLY A 445 1.15 -9.97 -16.00
CA GLY A 445 0.78 -8.77 -15.24
C GLY A 445 0.63 -7.49 -16.08
N SER A 446 0.09 -6.43 -15.46
CA SER A 446 0.04 -5.08 -16.05
C SER A 446 0.21 -4.01 -14.97
N ASP A 447 1.46 -3.75 -14.63
CA ASP A 447 1.96 -2.70 -13.75
C ASP A 447 2.79 -1.68 -14.57
N ARG A 448 3.34 -0.63 -13.93
CA ARG A 448 4.13 0.41 -14.63
C ARG A 448 5.35 -0.19 -15.33
N VAL A 449 5.99 -1.18 -14.71
CA VAL A 449 7.23 -1.81 -15.17
C VAL A 449 6.98 -2.70 -16.38
N THR A 450 6.07 -3.66 -16.28
CA THR A 450 5.66 -4.54 -17.40
C THR A 450 5.09 -3.75 -18.57
N ARG A 451 4.44 -2.59 -18.34
CA ARG A 451 4.08 -1.66 -19.42
C ARG A 451 5.30 -1.00 -20.07
N ARG A 452 6.28 -0.49 -19.32
CA ARG A 452 7.55 0.10 -19.85
C ARG A 452 8.36 -0.91 -20.67
N PHE A 453 8.47 -2.16 -20.21
CA PHE A 453 9.12 -3.23 -20.99
C PHE A 453 8.34 -3.59 -22.26
N ARG A 454 7.00 -3.63 -22.21
CA ARG A 454 6.17 -3.86 -23.41
C ARG A 454 6.17 -2.69 -24.40
N SER A 455 6.26 -1.43 -23.94
CA SER A 455 6.39 -0.28 -24.86
C SER A 455 7.78 -0.26 -25.50
N THR A 456 8.83 -0.51 -24.72
CA THR A 456 10.21 -0.73 -25.21
C THR A 456 10.27 -1.79 -26.32
N ALA A 457 9.80 -3.02 -26.05
CA ALA A 457 9.82 -4.10 -27.04
C ALA A 457 8.93 -3.84 -28.27
N ARG A 458 7.90 -2.98 -28.15
CA ARG A 458 7.11 -2.52 -29.30
C ARG A 458 7.76 -1.38 -30.09
N ALA A 459 8.57 -0.54 -29.43
CA ALA A 459 9.31 0.53 -30.08
C ALA A 459 10.49 -0.03 -30.90
N ALA A 460 11.28 -0.93 -30.32
CA ALA A 460 12.38 -1.62 -31.02
C ALA A 460 11.87 -2.34 -32.28
N ARG A 461 10.81 -3.14 -32.16
CA ARG A 461 10.13 -3.79 -33.31
C ARG A 461 9.51 -2.83 -34.34
N LYS A 462 9.24 -1.57 -33.99
CA LYS A 462 8.80 -0.54 -34.95
C LYS A 462 9.99 0.08 -35.70
N GLY A 463 11.15 0.21 -35.05
CA GLY A 463 12.40 0.57 -35.73
C GLY A 463 12.89 -0.54 -36.66
N ALA A 464 12.80 -1.80 -36.21
CA ALA A 464 13.12 -2.99 -37.00
C ALA A 464 12.02 -3.43 -37.99
N ALA A 465 11.13 -2.52 -38.42
CA ALA A 465 9.96 -2.85 -39.25
C ALA A 465 10.29 -3.04 -40.75
N SER A 466 11.42 -3.67 -41.06
CA SER A 466 11.64 -4.36 -42.33
C SER A 466 11.78 -5.87 -42.06
N THR A 467 11.01 -6.67 -42.80
CA THR A 467 10.96 -8.16 -42.78
C THR A 467 10.53 -8.88 -41.48
N ALA A 468 9.26 -9.33 -41.50
CA ALA A 468 8.78 -10.60 -40.92
C ALA A 468 8.59 -10.69 -39.36
N PRO A 469 8.00 -11.77 -38.77
CA PRO A 469 6.75 -11.55 -38.02
C PRO A 469 6.68 -12.09 -36.57
N SER A 470 6.11 -11.26 -35.69
CA SER A 470 5.18 -11.61 -34.60
C SER A 470 5.42 -12.86 -33.70
N GLY A 471 6.38 -12.79 -32.78
CA GLY A 471 6.43 -13.64 -31.56
C GLY A 471 5.97 -12.89 -30.28
N SER A 472 5.21 -13.53 -29.38
CA SER A 472 4.56 -12.88 -28.21
C SER A 472 5.17 -13.27 -26.86
N ILE A 473 6.34 -12.72 -26.51
CA ILE A 473 6.98 -12.89 -25.19
C ILE A 473 7.38 -11.52 -24.61
N CYS A 474 6.72 -11.09 -23.52
CA CYS A 474 7.15 -9.97 -22.65
C CYS A 474 6.34 -9.95 -21.33
N SER A 475 6.85 -10.64 -20.29
CA SER A 475 6.25 -10.62 -18.94
C SER A 475 7.21 -10.96 -17.79
N ALA A 476 8.37 -10.32 -17.72
CA ALA A 476 9.10 -10.22 -16.45
C ALA A 476 8.61 -9.00 -15.66
N ARG A 477 8.40 -9.13 -14.33
CA ARG A 477 8.15 -8.00 -13.43
C ARG A 477 9.46 -7.64 -12.73
N ALA A 478 10.15 -6.59 -13.18
CA ALA A 478 11.29 -6.04 -12.44
C ALA A 478 10.83 -5.24 -11.21
N ASP A 479 11.68 -5.19 -10.19
CA ASP A 479 11.48 -4.41 -8.96
C ASP A 479 12.28 -3.10 -9.04
N PRO A 480 11.82 -1.95 -8.50
CA PRO A 480 12.58 -0.70 -8.57
C PRO A 480 13.86 -0.68 -7.72
N ARG A 481 14.00 -1.59 -6.74
CA ARG A 481 15.03 -1.53 -5.70
C ARG A 481 16.36 -2.19 -6.10
N ARG A 482 17.03 -1.62 -7.10
CA ARG A 482 18.50 -1.70 -7.26
C ARG A 482 18.97 -0.56 -8.17
N THR A 483 19.36 0.55 -7.55
CA THR A 483 20.29 1.51 -8.15
C THR A 483 21.60 0.79 -8.46
N VAL A 484 22.26 1.18 -9.55
CA VAL A 484 23.57 0.66 -9.95
C VAL A 484 24.61 1.70 -9.58
N ASP A 485 25.50 1.37 -8.65
CA ASP A 485 26.60 2.27 -8.26
C ASP A 485 27.54 2.51 -9.44
N GLY A 486 27.57 3.76 -9.89
CA GLY A 486 28.36 4.24 -11.03
C GLY A 486 29.56 5.08 -10.60
N GLY A 487 30.51 4.49 -9.87
CA GLY A 487 31.77 5.15 -9.52
C GLY A 487 32.64 5.47 -10.76
N PRO A 488 33.31 6.64 -10.83
CA PRO A 488 33.95 7.11 -12.05
C PRO A 488 35.30 6.43 -12.35
N ARG A 489 35.69 6.44 -13.63
CA ARG A 489 37.04 6.08 -14.08
C ARG A 489 37.99 7.28 -13.93
N THR A 490 39.20 7.03 -13.43
CA THR A 490 40.40 7.87 -13.65
C THR A 490 41.54 6.99 -14.16
N THR A 491 42.57 7.59 -14.74
CA THR A 491 43.57 6.93 -15.61
C THR A 491 44.99 6.95 -15.07
N ASP A 492 45.75 5.91 -15.40
CA ASP A 492 47.21 5.75 -15.35
C ASP A 492 47.95 5.88 -13.99
N VAL A 493 48.70 4.81 -13.66
CA VAL A 493 50.18 4.81 -13.62
C VAL A 493 50.67 3.36 -13.78
N GLN A 494 51.94 3.17 -14.21
CA GLN A 494 52.50 1.91 -14.70
C GLN A 494 53.02 0.92 -13.61
N PRO A 495 53.43 -0.33 -13.98
CA PRO A 495 53.27 -1.48 -13.09
C PRO A 495 54.50 -1.87 -12.24
N SER A 496 54.24 -2.63 -11.17
CA SER A 496 55.23 -3.45 -10.46
C SER A 496 54.86 -4.94 -10.52
N LYS A 497 55.87 -5.82 -10.64
CA LYS A 497 55.68 -7.27 -10.63
C LYS A 497 55.71 -7.79 -9.20
N GLN A 498 54.76 -8.66 -8.83
CA GLN A 498 55.02 -9.69 -7.83
C GLN A 498 54.16 -10.93 -8.12
N THR A 499 54.82 -12.08 -8.14
CA THR A 499 54.23 -13.41 -8.35
C THR A 499 53.87 -14.04 -7.02
N PHE A 500 52.69 -14.65 -6.91
CA PHE A 500 52.48 -15.80 -6.01
C PHE A 500 51.40 -16.73 -6.58
N GLU A 501 51.67 -18.03 -6.53
CA GLU A 501 50.71 -19.10 -6.82
C GLU A 501 49.98 -19.47 -5.52
N THR A 502 48.67 -19.77 -5.58
CA THR A 502 48.12 -20.94 -4.85
C THR A 502 46.70 -21.32 -5.29
N THR A 503 46.55 -22.61 -5.58
CA THR A 503 45.37 -23.49 -5.40
C THR A 503 43.96 -22.89 -5.25
N LEU A 504 43.07 -23.32 -6.15
CA LEU A 504 41.62 -23.37 -5.92
C LEU A 504 41.28 -24.39 -4.79
N SER A 505 40.36 -24.03 -3.90
CA SER A 505 39.67 -24.95 -2.97
C SER A 505 38.22 -24.49 -2.77
N SER A 506 37.26 -25.42 -2.92
CA SER A 506 35.83 -25.15 -2.73
C SER A 506 35.35 -25.56 -1.32
N PRO A 507 34.39 -24.82 -0.72
CA PRO A 507 33.42 -25.35 0.23
C PRO A 507 32.13 -25.72 -0.53
N ILE A 508 31.74 -27.00 -0.62
CA ILE A 508 31.04 -27.80 0.41
C ILE A 508 29.55 -27.43 0.51
N ALA A 509 28.69 -28.32 0.01
CA ALA A 509 27.25 -28.33 0.27
C ALA A 509 26.95 -29.24 1.48
N HIS A 510 26.01 -28.83 2.34
CA HIS A 510 25.53 -29.66 3.45
C HIS A 510 24.09 -30.13 3.21
N SER A 511 23.95 -31.36 2.72
CA SER A 511 22.70 -32.11 2.92
C SER A 511 22.71 -32.74 4.32
N LYS A 512 21.55 -32.70 5.00
CA LYS A 512 21.28 -33.52 6.19
C LYS A 512 20.11 -34.43 5.87
N ARG A 513 20.37 -35.74 5.83
CA ARG A 513 19.34 -36.76 5.75
C ARG A 513 18.73 -37.03 7.13
N PHE A 514 17.50 -37.52 7.12
CA PHE A 514 16.88 -38.16 8.27
C PHE A 514 17.70 -39.36 8.78
N ASP A 515 17.62 -39.60 10.08
CA ASP A 515 17.73 -40.95 10.65
C ASP A 515 16.63 -41.14 11.72
N GLN A 516 16.09 -42.35 11.81
CA GLN A 516 15.15 -42.77 12.85
C GLN A 516 15.65 -44.08 13.46
N SER A 517 16.08 -44.03 14.73
CA SER A 517 16.27 -45.24 15.53
C SER A 517 15.76 -45.03 16.96
N ALA A 518 15.20 -46.10 17.54
CA ALA A 518 14.44 -46.04 18.79
C ALA A 518 14.74 -47.25 19.70
N ARG A 519 14.32 -47.13 20.97
CA ARG A 519 14.53 -48.08 22.10
C ARG A 519 15.99 -48.01 22.63
N ARG A 520 16.29 -48.19 23.92
CA ARG A 520 15.60 -48.91 25.02
C ARG A 520 15.89 -48.27 26.38
N ARG A 521 14.90 -48.17 27.30
CA ARG A 521 15.10 -48.23 28.77
C ARG A 521 13.83 -48.74 29.48
N THR A 522 13.98 -49.76 30.33
CA THR A 522 13.00 -50.45 31.20
C THR A 522 13.79 -51.50 32.03
N PRO A 523 13.25 -52.14 33.11
CA PRO A 523 11.96 -51.96 33.81
C PRO A 523 12.12 -51.92 35.38
N VAL A 524 11.03 -52.25 36.12
CA VAL A 524 10.97 -52.74 37.54
C VAL A 524 11.05 -51.61 38.60
N ASP A 525 10.14 -51.40 39.57
CA ASP A 525 8.93 -52.04 40.16
C ASP A 525 8.11 -50.90 40.89
N ARG A 526 6.93 -50.95 41.56
CA ARG A 526 5.73 -51.81 41.80
C ARG A 526 4.64 -50.87 42.45
N ARG A 527 3.37 -51.21 42.80
CA ARG A 527 2.57 -52.47 42.86
C ARG A 527 1.05 -52.16 42.72
N ALA A 528 0.34 -52.98 41.94
CA ALA A 528 -1.02 -53.55 42.14
C ALA A 528 -2.18 -52.80 42.87
N GLY A 529 -3.39 -52.82 42.25
CA GLY A 529 -4.69 -52.62 42.92
C GLY A 529 -5.86 -52.25 41.98
N ALA A 530 -6.89 -53.11 41.88
CA ALA A 530 -8.19 -52.92 41.18
C ALA A 530 -9.18 -54.04 41.64
N PRO A 531 -10.48 -54.12 41.26
CA PRO A 531 -11.30 -53.27 40.36
C PRO A 531 -12.75 -52.96 40.90
N HIS A 532 -13.67 -52.57 39.99
CA HIS A 532 -15.15 -52.46 40.13
C HIS A 532 -15.71 -51.27 40.97
N ALA A 533 -16.98 -50.83 40.80
CA ALA A 533 -18.14 -51.43 40.12
C ALA A 533 -19.00 -50.44 39.27
N GLN A 534 -20.03 -50.97 38.60
CA GLN A 534 -21.05 -50.22 37.83
C GLN A 534 -22.27 -49.85 38.70
N SER A 535 -23.02 -48.80 38.34
CA SER A 535 -24.49 -48.78 38.47
C SER A 535 -25.14 -47.69 37.60
N GLN A 536 -26.42 -47.85 37.26
CA GLN A 536 -27.27 -46.85 36.61
C GLN A 536 -28.35 -46.38 37.60
N LEU A 537 -29.00 -45.22 37.34
CA LEU A 537 -30.47 -45.11 37.25
C LEU A 537 -30.92 -43.69 36.80
N ARG A 538 -32.21 -43.55 36.49
CA ARG A 538 -32.87 -42.35 35.91
C ARG A 538 -34.13 -41.94 36.75
N PRO A 539 -34.96 -40.94 36.40
CA PRO A 539 -35.30 -39.89 37.38
C PRO A 539 -36.77 -39.79 37.80
N ARG A 540 -37.03 -38.93 38.80
CA ARG A 540 -38.28 -38.21 39.08
C ARG A 540 -37.92 -36.79 39.56
N GLY A 541 -38.72 -35.74 39.44
CA GLY A 541 -40.09 -35.63 38.92
C GLY A 541 -41.06 -35.06 39.96
N GLY A 542 -41.37 -33.76 39.90
CA GLY A 542 -42.30 -33.07 40.81
C GLY A 542 -42.29 -31.56 40.61
N ALA A 543 -43.43 -30.87 40.77
CA ALA A 543 -43.56 -29.44 40.49
C ALA A 543 -44.67 -28.73 41.30
N SER A 544 -44.43 -27.47 41.69
CA SER A 544 -45.39 -26.37 41.92
C SER A 544 -44.59 -25.07 42.11
N ARG A 545 -44.86 -23.95 41.44
CA ARG A 545 -46.08 -23.10 41.41
C ARG A 545 -46.42 -22.44 42.76
N HIS A 546 -46.06 -21.17 42.89
CA HIS A 546 -46.91 -20.12 43.48
C HIS A 546 -46.78 -18.84 42.63
N ARG A 547 -47.61 -17.81 42.90
CA ARG A 547 -47.98 -16.77 41.92
C ARG A 547 -48.16 -15.39 42.58
N PHE A 548 -47.56 -14.35 41.99
CA PHE A 548 -47.94 -12.91 42.09
C PHE A 548 -47.93 -12.23 43.49
N PRO A 549 -48.15 -10.89 43.60
CA PRO A 549 -48.16 -9.81 42.58
C PRO A 549 -47.27 -8.57 42.89
N LEU A 550 -47.10 -7.69 41.88
CA LEU A 550 -47.00 -6.20 41.91
C LEU A 550 -46.04 -5.51 42.93
N SER A 551 -45.23 -4.51 42.54
CA SER A 551 -45.71 -3.19 42.06
C SER A 551 -44.62 -2.40 41.25
N SER A 552 -44.95 -1.18 40.81
CA SER A 552 -44.14 -0.32 39.91
C SER A 552 -43.42 0.84 40.67
N PRO A 553 -42.98 1.95 40.04
CA PRO A 553 -41.57 2.27 39.74
C PRO A 553 -41.01 3.47 40.55
N TYR A 554 -39.74 3.84 40.34
CA TYR A 554 -39.28 5.21 39.97
C TYR A 554 -37.73 5.34 39.95
N ASP A 555 -37.25 6.32 39.17
CA ASP A 555 -35.91 6.91 39.00
C ASP A 555 -34.75 6.52 39.95
N THR A 556 -33.64 6.07 39.37
CA THR A 556 -32.45 6.94 39.12
C THR A 556 -31.51 6.34 38.09
#